data_AF-A0A644YRF3-F1
#
_entry.id   AF-A0A644YRF3-F1
#
_cell.length_a   1.000
_cell.length_b   1.000
_cell.length_c   1.000
_cell.angle_alpha   90.00
_cell.angle_beta   90.00
_cell.angle_gamma   90.00
#
_symmetry.space_group_name_H-M   'P 1'
#
loop_
_entity.id
_entity.type
_entity.pdbx_description
1 polymer ?
#
loop_
_entity_poly.entity_id
_entity_poly.type
_entity_poly.pdbx_seq_one_letter_code
_entity_poly.pdbx_strand_id
1 'polypeptide(L)'
;MAPLIGANPDLWGAYDDAMMQRVPFIIHNPGSGTGQISDVYGGQIDILPTVMHLLGVDTSAYVQLGQDLMSAQNEGIVVFRNGSIVTSEYTILGNTVYHTQTGTLAYQTEEVVEKVAQIRAQAELQLAISDQIINGDLLRFYTPDGFVPVDKSLHGYVDSPSRLEEDIAELGDLNTSLYYTNNGVSTVPLYQTDAPEFPANQAIAEENAMQEQPAAEEVPAEGQTETVE
;
A
#
# COMPACT_ATOMS: atom_id res chain seq x y z
N MET A 1 14.66 -11.25 -0.17
CA MET A 1 13.28 -11.32 0.36
C MET A 1 12.93 -12.73 0.83
N ALA A 2 13.11 -13.77 0.02
CA ALA A 2 12.78 -15.16 0.41
C ALA A 2 13.28 -15.60 1.81
N PRO A 3 14.54 -15.36 2.22
CA PRO A 3 15.02 -15.79 3.54
C PRO A 3 14.34 -15.08 4.71
N LEU A 4 13.83 -13.85 4.52
CA LEU A 4 13.18 -13.06 5.57
C LEU A 4 11.83 -13.64 5.99
N ILE A 5 11.22 -14.45 5.13
CA ILE A 5 9.94 -15.12 5.39
C ILE A 5 10.09 -16.65 5.46
N GLY A 6 11.32 -17.15 5.59
CA GLY A 6 11.62 -18.58 5.67
C GLY A 6 11.39 -19.36 4.36
N ALA A 7 11.30 -18.68 3.22
CA ALA A 7 11.15 -19.31 1.91
C ALA A 7 12.51 -19.68 1.29
N ASN A 8 12.53 -20.78 0.52
CA ASN A 8 13.74 -21.22 -0.18
C ASN A 8 14.03 -20.27 -1.37
N PRO A 9 15.17 -19.56 -1.38
CA PRO A 9 15.52 -18.64 -2.47
C PRO A 9 15.68 -19.34 -3.83
N ASP A 10 16.01 -20.63 -3.86
CA ASP A 10 16.21 -21.38 -5.12
C ASP A 10 14.87 -21.70 -5.81
N LEU A 11 13.77 -21.69 -5.07
CA LEU A 11 12.41 -21.94 -5.58
C LEU A 11 11.62 -20.64 -5.81
N TRP A 12 12.24 -19.49 -5.52
CA TRP A 12 11.60 -18.18 -5.60
C TRP A 12 11.58 -17.67 -7.05
N GLY A 13 10.41 -17.26 -7.52
CA GLY A 13 10.23 -16.74 -8.87
C GLY A 13 9.37 -15.48 -8.94
N ALA A 14 9.09 -15.06 -10.18
CA ALA A 14 8.30 -13.86 -10.46
C ALA A 14 6.88 -13.92 -9.88
N TYR A 15 6.30 -15.12 -9.77
CA TYR A 15 5.03 -15.33 -9.09
C TYR A 15 5.13 -14.94 -7.62
N ASP A 16 6.15 -15.41 -6.89
CA ASP A 16 6.35 -15.11 -5.49
C ASP A 16 6.59 -13.61 -5.27
N ASP A 17 7.38 -12.98 -6.14
CA ASP A 17 7.59 -11.53 -6.12
C ASP A 17 6.27 -10.75 -6.25
N ALA A 18 5.39 -11.18 -7.16
CA ALA A 18 4.07 -10.57 -7.34
C ALA A 18 3.16 -10.81 -6.11
N MET A 19 3.20 -12.01 -5.54
CA MET A 19 2.40 -12.35 -4.35
C MET A 19 2.85 -11.58 -3.11
N MET A 20 4.13 -11.17 -3.04
CA MET A 20 4.68 -10.34 -1.97
C MET A 20 4.34 -8.85 -2.08
N GLN A 21 3.69 -8.40 -3.16
CA GLN A 21 3.19 -7.02 -3.26
C GLN A 21 1.89 -6.79 -2.46
N ARG A 22 1.35 -7.83 -1.80
CA ARG A 22 0.18 -7.68 -0.92
C ARG A 22 0.52 -6.81 0.28
N VAL A 23 -0.30 -5.80 0.51
CA VAL A 23 -0.21 -4.91 1.67
C VAL A 23 -1.52 -4.97 2.47
N PRO A 24 -1.47 -4.80 3.79
CA PRO A 24 -2.67 -4.81 4.61
C PRO A 24 -3.57 -3.61 4.29
N PHE A 25 -4.86 -3.85 4.16
CA PHE A 25 -5.90 -2.83 4.11
C PHE A 25 -6.95 -3.12 5.18
N ILE A 26 -7.09 -2.22 6.15
CA ILE A 26 -7.93 -2.41 7.32
C ILE A 26 -8.79 -1.16 7.49
N ILE A 27 -10.11 -1.34 7.48
CA ILE A 27 -11.08 -0.28 7.76
C ILE A 27 -11.65 -0.53 9.15
N HIS A 28 -11.45 0.41 10.07
CA HIS A 28 -12.11 0.40 11.36
C HIS A 28 -13.29 1.37 11.34
N ASN A 29 -14.51 0.83 11.43
CA ASN A 29 -15.76 1.60 11.50
C ASN A 29 -16.43 1.42 12.87
N PRO A 30 -16.13 2.29 13.85
CA PRO A 30 -16.67 2.20 15.20
C PRO A 30 -18.20 2.22 15.22
N GLY A 31 -18.81 1.40 16.06
CA GLY A 31 -20.27 1.38 16.23
C GLY A 31 -21.05 0.66 15.13
N SER A 32 -20.39 0.16 14.08
CA SER A 32 -21.03 -0.67 13.04
C SER A 32 -21.54 -2.02 13.58
N GLY A 33 -20.89 -2.56 14.62
CA GLY A 33 -21.22 -3.86 15.22
C GLY A 33 -20.95 -5.06 14.29
N THR A 34 -20.33 -4.82 13.14
CA THR A 34 -20.10 -5.79 12.08
C THR A 34 -18.65 -5.72 11.62
N GLY A 35 -18.05 -6.87 11.35
CA GLY A 35 -16.72 -6.98 10.76
C GLY A 35 -16.61 -8.26 9.96
N GLN A 36 -15.81 -8.24 8.90
CA GLN A 36 -15.57 -9.41 8.06
C GLN A 36 -14.14 -9.38 7.52
N ILE A 37 -13.58 -10.55 7.27
CA ILE A 37 -12.41 -10.70 6.41
C ILE A 37 -12.96 -10.76 4.98
N SER A 38 -12.46 -9.89 4.11
CA SER A 38 -12.83 -9.89 2.69
C SER A 38 -11.69 -10.49 1.89
N ASP A 39 -12.00 -11.52 1.10
CA ASP A 39 -11.06 -12.15 0.16
C ASP A 39 -11.13 -11.51 -1.25
N VAL A 40 -11.83 -10.37 -1.38
CA VAL A 40 -11.92 -9.61 -2.63
C VAL A 40 -10.54 -9.08 -3.00
N TYR A 41 -10.13 -9.35 -4.24
CA TYR A 41 -8.89 -8.83 -4.78
C TYR A 41 -9.09 -7.36 -5.16
N GLY A 42 -8.24 -6.48 -4.62
CA GLY A 42 -8.34 -5.04 -4.82
C GLY A 42 -6.98 -4.36 -4.81
N GLY A 43 -6.91 -3.19 -5.43
CA GLY A 43 -5.75 -2.32 -5.46
C GLY A 43 -5.96 -1.04 -4.66
N GLN A 44 -4.91 -0.23 -4.55
CA GLN A 44 -4.98 1.05 -3.83
C GLN A 44 -5.96 2.05 -4.46
N ILE A 45 -6.19 1.95 -5.78
CA ILE A 45 -7.13 2.82 -6.51
C ILE A 45 -8.59 2.62 -6.07
N ASP A 46 -8.90 1.46 -5.47
CA ASP A 46 -10.23 1.08 -5.01
C ASP A 46 -10.56 1.69 -3.63
N ILE A 47 -9.56 2.21 -2.91
CA ILE A 47 -9.74 2.76 -1.56
C ILE A 47 -10.67 3.99 -1.59
N LEU A 48 -10.44 4.92 -2.52
CA LEU A 48 -11.22 6.15 -2.61
C LEU A 48 -12.73 5.90 -2.83
N PRO A 49 -13.16 5.14 -3.86
CA PRO A 49 -14.58 4.84 -4.03
C PRO A 49 -15.18 4.07 -2.85
N THR A 50 -14.42 3.13 -2.26
CA THR A 50 -14.86 2.38 -1.06
C THR A 50 -15.15 3.32 0.12
N VAL A 51 -14.21 4.22 0.43
CA VAL A 51 -14.37 5.17 1.55
C VAL A 51 -15.50 6.14 1.29
N MET A 52 -15.65 6.66 0.08
CA MET A 52 -16.77 7.56 -0.25
C MET A 52 -18.13 6.89 -0.10
N HIS A 53 -18.28 5.64 -0.55
CA HIS A 53 -19.53 4.90 -0.36
C HIS A 53 -19.82 4.61 1.12
N LEU A 54 -18.79 4.30 1.93
CA LEU A 54 -18.95 4.18 3.38
C LEU A 54 -19.42 5.48 4.04
N LEU A 55 -19.02 6.63 3.50
CA LEU A 55 -19.47 7.96 3.93
C LEU A 55 -20.82 8.38 3.31
N GLY A 56 -21.44 7.53 2.48
CA GLY A 56 -22.73 7.81 1.84
C GLY A 56 -22.66 8.81 0.67
N VAL A 57 -21.49 9.01 0.08
CA VAL A 57 -21.28 9.89 -1.07
C VAL A 57 -21.54 9.12 -2.36
N ASP A 58 -22.39 9.65 -3.25
CA ASP A 58 -22.56 9.11 -4.60
C ASP A 58 -21.34 9.46 -5.46
N THR A 59 -20.76 8.43 -6.08
CA THR A 59 -19.52 8.53 -6.84
C THR A 59 -19.74 8.54 -8.36
N SER A 60 -20.99 8.38 -8.81
CA SER A 60 -21.37 8.18 -10.21
C SER A 60 -20.88 9.27 -11.17
N ALA A 61 -20.77 10.52 -10.68
CA ALA A 61 -20.30 11.66 -11.46
C ALA A 61 -18.78 11.85 -11.43
N TYR A 62 -18.04 11.15 -10.59
CA TYR A 62 -16.58 11.31 -10.48
C TYR A 62 -15.84 10.41 -11.46
N VAL A 63 -14.76 10.93 -12.05
CA VAL A 63 -13.87 10.14 -12.90
C VAL A 63 -12.94 9.32 -12.00
N GLN A 64 -13.28 8.05 -11.80
CA GLN A 64 -12.54 7.11 -10.96
C GLN A 64 -12.33 5.80 -11.71
N LEU A 65 -11.14 5.22 -11.52
CA LEU A 65 -10.76 3.97 -12.18
C LEU A 65 -10.86 2.75 -11.26
N GLY A 66 -10.84 2.99 -9.95
CA GLY A 66 -11.09 1.96 -8.95
C GLY A 66 -12.58 1.71 -8.75
N GLN A 67 -12.88 0.62 -8.08
CA GLN A 67 -14.22 0.16 -7.75
C GLN A 67 -14.37 0.03 -6.24
N ASP A 68 -15.57 0.19 -5.72
CA ASP A 68 -15.83 -0.07 -4.30
C ASP A 68 -15.56 -1.55 -3.98
N LEU A 69 -14.66 -1.82 -3.02
CA LEU A 69 -14.27 -3.16 -2.60
C LEU A 69 -15.39 -3.91 -1.88
N MET A 70 -16.41 -3.20 -1.39
CA MET A 70 -17.58 -3.78 -0.73
C MET A 70 -18.74 -4.02 -1.70
N SER A 71 -18.61 -3.56 -2.95
CA SER A 71 -19.62 -3.79 -3.99
C SER A 71 -19.58 -5.22 -4.49
N ALA A 72 -20.76 -5.84 -4.63
CA ALA A 72 -20.91 -7.13 -5.30
C ALA A 72 -20.61 -7.08 -6.81
N GLN A 73 -20.50 -5.88 -7.38
CA GLN A 73 -20.12 -5.67 -8.78
C GLN A 73 -18.61 -5.51 -8.96
N ASN A 74 -17.82 -5.51 -7.88
CA ASN A 74 -16.36 -5.41 -7.98
C ASN A 74 -15.79 -6.57 -8.81
N GLU A 75 -15.07 -6.25 -9.88
CA GLU A 75 -14.54 -7.26 -10.82
C GLU A 75 -13.33 -8.04 -10.26
N GLY A 76 -12.70 -7.57 -9.18
CA GLY A 76 -11.58 -8.26 -8.55
C GLY A 76 -10.30 -8.27 -9.39
N ILE A 77 -10.10 -7.28 -10.27
CA ILE A 77 -8.94 -7.17 -11.17
C ILE A 77 -7.96 -6.13 -10.62
N VAL A 78 -6.79 -6.58 -10.19
CA VAL A 78 -5.71 -5.72 -9.70
C VAL A 78 -4.65 -5.56 -10.77
N VAL A 79 -4.49 -4.34 -11.27
CA VAL A 79 -3.53 -4.00 -12.32
C VAL A 79 -2.31 -3.34 -11.72
N PHE A 80 -1.13 -3.89 -11.98
CA PHE A 80 0.14 -3.29 -11.59
C PHE A 80 0.58 -2.27 -12.64
N ARG A 81 1.37 -1.28 -12.24
CA ARG A 81 1.83 -0.21 -13.15
C ARG A 81 2.69 -0.70 -14.31
N ASN A 82 3.34 -1.86 -14.17
CA ASN A 82 4.11 -2.51 -15.24
C ASN A 82 3.25 -3.37 -16.18
N GLY A 83 1.93 -3.40 -16.02
CA GLY A 83 1.00 -4.20 -16.83
C GLY A 83 0.83 -5.64 -16.36
N SER A 84 1.46 -6.05 -15.25
CA SER A 84 1.12 -7.31 -14.58
C SER A 84 -0.28 -7.23 -13.99
N ILE A 85 -0.99 -8.35 -13.91
CA ILE A 85 -2.37 -8.39 -13.46
C ILE A 85 -2.54 -9.52 -12.46
N VAL A 86 -3.28 -9.28 -11.40
CA VAL A 86 -3.67 -10.30 -10.42
C VAL A 86 -5.18 -10.28 -10.28
N THR A 87 -5.81 -11.44 -10.48
CA THR A 87 -7.22 -11.68 -10.17
C THR A 87 -7.35 -12.82 -9.19
N SER A 88 -8.57 -13.08 -8.71
CA SER A 88 -8.89 -14.25 -7.91
C SER A 88 -8.65 -15.58 -8.62
N GLU A 89 -8.41 -15.61 -9.93
CA GLU A 89 -8.16 -16.86 -10.67
C GLU A 89 -6.78 -16.91 -11.31
N TYR A 90 -6.31 -15.80 -11.89
CA TYR A 90 -5.07 -15.74 -12.65
C TYR A 90 -4.14 -14.62 -12.20
N THR A 91 -2.86 -14.96 -12.13
CA THR A 91 -1.75 -14.00 -12.04
C THR A 91 -1.04 -13.97 -13.39
N ILE A 92 -1.09 -12.84 -14.08
CA ILE A 92 -0.57 -12.65 -15.43
C ILE A 92 0.68 -11.77 -15.35
N LEU A 93 1.85 -12.35 -15.61
CA LEU A 93 3.14 -11.69 -15.54
C LEU A 93 3.78 -11.70 -16.94
N GLY A 94 3.65 -10.58 -17.65
CA GLY A 94 4.01 -10.52 -19.07
C GLY A 94 3.24 -11.56 -19.88
N ASN A 95 3.97 -12.48 -20.54
CA ASN A 95 3.37 -13.56 -21.32
C ASN A 95 3.00 -14.80 -20.49
N THR A 96 3.44 -14.89 -19.24
CA THR A 96 3.24 -16.06 -18.40
C THR A 96 1.98 -15.92 -17.55
N VAL A 97 1.19 -16.99 -17.47
CA VAL A 97 -0.05 -17.03 -16.70
C VAL A 97 0.06 -18.13 -15.65
N TYR A 98 -0.28 -17.78 -14.41
CA TYR A 98 -0.31 -18.69 -13.26
C TYR A 98 -1.74 -18.75 -12.71
N HIS A 99 -2.13 -19.89 -12.15
CA HIS A 99 -3.29 -19.94 -11.27
C HIS A 99 -2.98 -19.22 -9.95
N THR A 100 -3.77 -18.22 -9.56
CA THR A 100 -3.46 -17.36 -8.41
C THR A 100 -3.41 -18.12 -7.08
N GLN A 101 -4.21 -19.18 -6.90
CA GLN A 101 -4.24 -19.92 -5.64
C GLN A 101 -3.03 -20.82 -5.45
N THR A 102 -2.53 -21.41 -6.54
CA THR A 102 -1.53 -22.48 -6.48
C THR A 102 -0.15 -22.05 -6.94
N GLY A 103 -0.03 -20.94 -7.68
CA GLY A 103 1.22 -20.51 -8.32
C GLY A 103 1.70 -21.42 -9.44
N THR A 104 0.89 -22.38 -9.88
CA THR A 104 1.24 -23.27 -10.99
C THR A 104 0.92 -22.60 -12.33
N LEU A 105 1.73 -22.87 -13.35
CA LEU A 105 1.47 -22.40 -14.72
C LEU A 105 0.09 -22.85 -15.20
N ALA A 106 -0.69 -21.92 -15.73
CA ALA A 106 -1.96 -22.19 -16.38
C ALA A 106 -1.71 -22.70 -17.80
N TYR A 107 -2.37 -23.79 -18.18
CA TYR A 107 -2.29 -24.32 -19.54
C TYR A 107 -3.03 -23.40 -20.52
N GLN A 108 -2.50 -23.25 -21.73
CA GLN A 108 -3.14 -22.46 -22.79
C GLN A 108 -4.27 -23.25 -23.47
N THR A 109 -5.32 -23.55 -22.72
CA THR A 109 -6.59 -23.99 -23.30
C THR A 109 -7.31 -22.81 -23.94
N GLU A 110 -8.24 -23.07 -24.86
CA GLU A 110 -9.02 -22.00 -25.53
C GLU A 110 -9.74 -21.11 -24.52
N GLU A 111 -10.34 -21.70 -23.48
CA GLU A 111 -11.02 -21.00 -22.39
C GLU A 111 -10.07 -20.07 -21.60
N VAL A 112 -8.88 -20.56 -21.22
CA VAL A 112 -7.89 -19.76 -20.49
C VAL A 112 -7.41 -18.59 -21.34
N VAL A 113 -7.15 -18.84 -22.63
CA VAL A 113 -6.68 -17.81 -23.57
C VAL A 113 -7.72 -16.72 -23.74
N GLU A 114 -9.00 -17.07 -23.92
CA GLU A 114 -10.08 -16.10 -24.06
C GLU A 114 -10.25 -15.26 -22.79
N LYS A 115 -10.28 -15.90 -21.62
CA LYS A 115 -10.45 -15.21 -20.33
C LYS A 115 -9.27 -14.27 -20.02
N VAL A 116 -8.03 -14.73 -20.25
CA VAL A 116 -6.84 -13.89 -20.09
C VAL A 116 -6.83 -12.72 -21.05
N ALA A 117 -7.31 -12.90 -22.29
CA ALA A 117 -7.41 -11.81 -23.26
C ALA A 117 -8.39 -10.72 -22.81
N GLN A 118 -9.55 -11.11 -22.25
CA GLN A 118 -10.52 -10.16 -21.69
C GLN A 118 -9.94 -9.38 -20.51
N ILE A 119 -9.30 -10.08 -19.56
CA ILE A 119 -8.65 -9.46 -18.40
C ILE A 119 -7.57 -8.46 -18.83
N ARG A 120 -6.73 -8.85 -19.82
CA ARG A 120 -5.70 -7.95 -20.37
C ARG A 120 -6.30 -6.71 -21.02
N ALA A 121 -7.34 -6.87 -21.83
CA ALA A 121 -7.98 -5.74 -22.50
C ALA A 121 -8.55 -4.73 -21.50
N GLN A 122 -9.19 -5.20 -20.42
CA GLN A 122 -9.69 -4.33 -19.35
C GLN A 122 -8.54 -3.61 -18.62
N ALA A 123 -7.47 -4.32 -18.27
CA ALA A 123 -6.32 -3.75 -17.59
C ALA A 123 -5.58 -2.70 -18.45
N GLU A 124 -5.35 -3.01 -19.72
CA GLU A 124 -4.73 -2.09 -20.68
C GLU A 124 -5.58 -0.83 -20.87
N LEU A 125 -6.90 -0.99 -20.97
CA LEU A 125 -7.82 0.14 -21.07
C LEU A 125 -7.78 1.01 -19.80
N GLN A 126 -7.80 0.42 -18.61
CA GLN A 126 -7.73 1.16 -17.34
C GLN A 126 -6.45 2.00 -17.25
N LEU A 127 -5.29 1.40 -17.56
CA LEU A 127 -4.00 2.12 -17.58
C LEU A 127 -3.97 3.22 -18.64
N ALA A 128 -4.48 2.93 -19.86
CA ALA A 128 -4.52 3.90 -20.94
C ALA A 128 -5.39 5.12 -20.60
N ILE A 129 -6.57 4.90 -20.00
CA ILE A 129 -7.44 5.99 -19.54
C ILE A 129 -6.75 6.81 -18.44
N SER A 130 -6.10 6.16 -17.47
CA SER A 130 -5.32 6.83 -16.43
C SER A 130 -4.27 7.76 -17.03
N ASP A 131 -3.48 7.24 -17.97
CA ASP A 131 -2.42 7.98 -18.63
C ASP A 131 -2.97 9.16 -19.45
N GLN A 132 -4.11 8.98 -20.12
CA GLN A 132 -4.77 10.07 -20.84
C GLN A 132 -5.25 11.17 -19.92
N ILE A 133 -5.88 10.83 -18.79
CA ILE A 133 -6.37 11.82 -17.81
C ILE A 133 -5.23 12.66 -17.29
N ILE A 134 -4.13 12.01 -16.88
CA ILE A 134 -2.98 12.70 -16.27
C ILE A 134 -2.18 13.48 -17.33
N ASN A 135 -1.77 12.85 -18.43
CA ASN A 135 -0.93 13.50 -19.43
C ASN A 135 -1.68 14.59 -20.21
N GLY A 136 -3.00 14.42 -20.39
CA GLY A 136 -3.86 15.43 -21.02
C GLY A 136 -4.32 16.53 -20.07
N ASP A 137 -4.10 16.35 -18.76
CA ASP A 137 -4.65 17.22 -17.70
C ASP A 137 -6.15 17.47 -17.96
N LEU A 138 -6.86 16.35 -18.16
CA LEU A 138 -8.23 16.33 -18.70
C LEU A 138 -9.27 16.80 -17.67
N LEU A 139 -8.97 16.68 -16.37
CA LEU A 139 -9.89 17.10 -15.31
C LEU A 139 -10.13 18.62 -15.29
N ARG A 140 -9.31 19.43 -15.98
CA ARG A 140 -9.60 20.86 -16.17
C ARG A 140 -10.85 21.12 -17.00
N PHE A 141 -11.27 20.15 -17.81
CA PHE A 141 -12.40 20.29 -18.73
C PHE A 141 -13.67 19.59 -18.22
N TYR A 142 -13.62 19.00 -17.03
CA TYR A 142 -14.74 18.28 -16.44
C TYR A 142 -14.88 18.65 -14.97
N THR A 143 -16.07 19.10 -14.58
CA THR A 143 -16.40 19.46 -13.21
C THR A 143 -17.73 18.81 -12.88
N PRO A 144 -17.76 17.78 -12.02
CA PRO A 144 -19.01 17.18 -11.57
C PRO A 144 -19.94 18.22 -10.95
N ASP A 145 -21.25 18.01 -11.08
CA ASP A 145 -22.22 18.87 -10.42
C ASP A 145 -22.01 18.88 -8.90
N GLY A 146 -21.96 20.08 -8.31
CA GLY A 146 -21.69 20.26 -6.88
C GLY A 146 -20.21 20.19 -6.48
N PHE A 147 -19.30 19.88 -7.42
CA PHE A 147 -17.86 19.97 -7.16
C PHE A 147 -17.37 21.41 -7.35
N VAL A 148 -16.71 21.96 -6.33
CA VAL A 148 -16.05 23.27 -6.40
C VAL A 148 -14.57 23.05 -6.71
N PRO A 149 -14.05 23.53 -7.86
CA PRO A 149 -12.64 23.40 -8.20
C PRO A 149 -11.74 24.02 -7.13
N VAL A 150 -10.66 23.32 -6.79
CA VAL A 150 -9.71 23.75 -5.75
C VAL A 150 -8.85 24.90 -6.25
N ASP A 151 -8.85 26.02 -5.52
CA ASP A 151 -7.89 27.11 -5.71
C ASP A 151 -6.62 26.85 -4.91
N LYS A 152 -5.57 26.46 -5.61
CA LYS A 152 -4.25 26.15 -5.02
C LYS A 152 -3.63 27.34 -4.28
N SER A 153 -3.97 28.57 -4.64
CA SER A 153 -3.39 29.77 -4.02
C SER A 153 -3.89 30.01 -2.60
N LEU A 154 -5.03 29.41 -2.24
CA LEU A 154 -5.61 29.49 -0.90
C LEU A 154 -4.94 28.53 0.10
N HIS A 155 -4.02 27.67 -0.35
CA HIS A 155 -3.37 26.67 0.49
C HIS A 155 -1.86 26.95 0.58
N GLY A 156 -1.32 27.03 1.80
CA GLY A 156 0.12 27.19 2.02
C GLY A 156 0.58 26.47 3.29
N TYR A 157 1.76 25.84 3.23
CA TYR A 157 2.24 24.93 4.27
C TYR A 157 3.44 25.44 5.08
N VAL A 158 3.92 26.65 4.80
CA VAL A 158 5.15 27.21 5.41
C VAL A 158 4.98 27.43 6.91
N ASP A 159 3.78 27.77 7.36
CA ASP A 159 3.46 28.09 8.75
C ASP A 159 2.23 27.32 9.26
N SER A 160 2.11 26.05 8.83
CA SER A 160 0.96 25.20 9.15
C SER A 160 0.69 25.05 10.65
N PRO A 161 1.69 24.92 11.55
CA PRO A 161 1.43 24.76 12.98
C PRO A 161 0.76 25.98 13.61
N SER A 162 1.27 27.20 13.36
CA SER A 162 0.67 28.42 13.93
C SER A 162 -0.72 28.69 13.38
N ARG A 163 -0.95 28.45 12.08
CA ARG A 163 -2.29 28.53 11.48
C ARG A 163 -3.26 27.51 12.08
N LEU A 164 -2.80 26.28 12.33
CA LEU A 164 -3.63 25.27 12.97
C LEU A 164 -4.03 25.69 14.39
N GLU A 165 -3.14 26.34 15.15
CA GLU A 165 -3.47 26.90 16.46
C GLU A 165 -4.52 28.02 16.36
N GLU A 166 -4.41 28.89 15.36
CA GLU A 166 -5.41 29.94 15.07
C GLU A 166 -6.77 29.34 14.70
N ASP A 167 -6.81 28.36 13.78
CA ASP A 167 -8.04 27.66 13.36
C ASP A 167 -8.71 26.95 14.55
N ILE A 168 -7.92 26.30 15.41
CA ILE A 168 -8.41 25.67 16.64
C ILE A 168 -9.03 26.70 17.58
N ALA A 169 -8.40 27.86 17.73
CA ALA A 169 -8.90 28.94 18.58
C ALA A 169 -10.18 29.57 18.02
N GLU A 170 -10.29 29.72 16.70
CA GLU A 170 -11.49 30.24 16.02
C GLU A 170 -12.67 29.26 16.14
N LEU A 171 -12.44 27.96 15.94
CA LEU A 171 -13.47 26.93 16.04
C LEU A 171 -14.03 26.78 17.46
N GLY A 172 -13.20 26.99 18.49
CA GLY A 172 -13.62 26.87 19.89
C GLY A 172 -14.32 25.55 20.19
N ASP A 173 -15.59 25.61 20.61
CA ASP A 173 -16.41 24.44 20.95
C ASP A 173 -16.81 23.58 19.73
N LEU A 174 -16.61 24.07 18.50
CA LEU A 174 -16.82 23.30 17.27
C LEU A 174 -15.60 22.45 16.88
N ASN A 175 -14.50 22.52 17.65
CA ASN A 175 -13.31 21.74 17.37
C ASN A 175 -13.57 20.24 17.58
N THR A 176 -13.39 19.47 16.51
CA THR A 176 -13.58 18.00 16.50
C THR A 176 -12.25 17.22 16.46
N SER A 177 -11.12 17.91 16.63
CA SER A 177 -9.80 17.25 16.65
C SER A 177 -9.71 16.23 17.78
N LEU A 178 -9.02 15.11 17.53
CA LEU A 178 -8.82 14.06 18.53
C LEU A 178 -8.19 14.61 19.81
N TYR A 179 -7.23 15.54 19.68
CA TYR A 179 -6.58 16.20 20.81
C TYR A 179 -7.58 16.99 21.67
N TYR A 180 -8.48 17.77 21.04
CA TYR A 180 -9.52 18.51 21.75
C TYR A 180 -10.53 17.56 22.41
N THR A 181 -11.04 16.57 21.68
CA THR A 181 -12.00 15.59 22.22
C THR A 181 -11.41 14.73 23.34
N ASN A 182 -10.08 14.59 23.39
CA ASN A 182 -9.34 13.90 24.44
C ASN A 182 -8.85 14.85 25.55
N ASN A 183 -9.52 15.99 25.76
CA ASN A 183 -9.22 16.98 26.81
C ASN A 183 -7.78 17.51 26.78
N GLY A 184 -7.21 17.73 25.59
CA GLY A 184 -5.84 18.21 25.43
C GLY A 184 -4.78 17.16 25.78
N VAL A 185 -5.15 15.88 25.85
CA VAL A 185 -4.21 14.79 26.06
C VAL A 185 -3.85 14.17 24.71
N SER A 186 -2.55 14.14 24.42
CA SER A 186 -2.04 13.50 23.21
C SER A 186 -2.28 11.98 23.25
N THR A 187 -2.69 11.41 22.12
CA THR A 187 -2.81 9.96 21.94
C THR A 187 -1.53 9.31 21.42
N VAL A 188 -0.46 10.09 21.18
CA VAL A 188 0.85 9.57 20.75
C VAL A 188 1.37 8.44 21.65
N PRO A 189 1.26 8.50 23.00
CA PRO A 189 1.71 7.40 23.86
C PRO A 189 0.96 6.07 23.67
N LEU A 190 -0.21 6.08 23.02
CA LEU A 190 -0.96 4.87 22.69
C LEU A 190 -0.35 4.13 21.49
N TYR A 191 0.44 4.81 20.66
CA TYR A 191 1.13 4.19 19.54
C TYR A 191 2.38 3.46 20.03
N GLN A 192 2.33 2.13 19.99
CA GLN A 192 3.45 1.24 20.29
C GLN A 192 3.77 0.44 19.05
N THR A 193 5.04 0.36 18.70
CA THR A 193 5.50 -0.39 17.53
C THR A 193 6.85 -1.01 17.82
N ASP A 194 7.07 -2.21 17.30
CA ASP A 194 8.35 -2.90 17.21
C ASP A 194 9.04 -2.66 15.86
N ALA A 195 8.48 -1.77 15.03
CA ALA A 195 9.02 -1.46 13.72
C ALA A 195 10.46 -0.94 13.82
N PRO A 196 11.42 -1.51 13.06
CA PRO A 196 12.84 -1.17 13.16
C PRO A 196 13.14 0.26 12.69
N GLU A 197 12.29 0.86 11.84
CA GLU A 197 12.38 2.25 11.42
C GLU A 197 11.98 3.25 12.51
N PHE A 198 11.36 2.80 13.60
CA PHE A 198 10.95 3.70 14.67
C PHE A 198 12.16 4.15 15.49
N PRO A 199 12.43 5.46 15.64
CA PRO A 199 13.68 5.95 16.25
C PRO A 199 13.97 5.40 17.65
N ALA A 200 12.94 5.13 18.46
CA ALA A 200 13.11 4.56 19.79
C ALA A 200 13.61 3.10 19.77
N ASN A 201 13.37 2.37 18.68
CA ASN A 201 13.76 0.97 18.49
C ASN A 201 15.16 0.84 17.88
N GLN A 202 15.64 1.86 17.16
CA GLN A 202 16.98 1.89 16.57
C GLN A 202 18.08 1.94 17.62
N ALA A 203 17.88 2.73 18.68
CA ALA A 203 18.83 2.80 19.81
C ALA A 203 18.99 1.44 20.52
N ILE A 204 17.91 0.66 20.60
CA ILE A 204 17.91 -0.68 21.20
C ILE A 204 18.59 -1.69 20.26
N ALA A 205 18.39 -1.56 18.95
CA ALA A 205 19.03 -2.41 17.95
C ALA A 205 20.56 -2.22 17.89
N GLU A 206 21.03 -0.98 18.01
CA GLU A 206 22.47 -0.66 18.09
C GLU A 206 23.11 -1.21 19.37
N GLU A 207 22.43 -1.11 20.52
CA GLU A 207 22.92 -1.61 21.80
C GLU A 207 22.98 -3.16 21.84
N ASN A 208 22.00 -3.84 21.25
CA ASN A 208 22.00 -5.30 21.12
C ASN A 208 23.06 -5.80 20.11
N ALA A 209 23.25 -5.10 18.99
CA ALA A 209 24.29 -5.44 18.01
C ALA A 209 25.72 -5.31 18.58
N MET A 210 25.92 -4.42 19.56
CA MET A 210 27.19 -4.31 20.28
C MET A 210 27.40 -5.43 21.32
N GLN A 211 26.33 -6.07 21.80
CA GLN A 211 26.41 -7.18 22.77
C GLN A 211 26.55 -8.56 22.12
N GLU A 212 26.13 -8.72 20.86
CA GLU A 212 26.21 -9.99 20.13
C GLU A 212 27.53 -10.22 19.37
N GLN A 213 28.49 -9.29 19.40
CA GLN A 213 29.83 -9.55 18.87
C GLN A 213 30.60 -10.49 19.81
N PRO A 214 31.02 -11.70 19.37
CA PRO A 214 31.87 -12.53 20.20
C PRO A 214 33.22 -11.83 20.36
N ALA A 215 33.69 -11.72 21.61
CA ALA A 215 35.03 -11.24 21.91
C ALA A 215 36.04 -12.11 21.12
N ALA A 216 36.74 -11.50 20.17
CA ALA A 216 37.77 -12.18 19.40
C ALA A 216 38.83 -12.74 20.36
N GLU A 217 39.01 -14.06 20.35
CA GLU A 217 40.13 -14.74 21.01
C GLU A 217 41.45 -14.24 20.42
N GLU A 218 42.25 -13.52 21.21
CA GLU A 218 43.63 -13.20 20.87
C GLU A 218 44.46 -14.50 20.88
N VAL A 219 44.86 -14.97 19.70
CA VAL A 219 45.87 -16.03 19.56
C VAL A 219 47.26 -15.38 19.64
N PRO A 220 48.15 -15.79 20.56
CA PRO A 220 49.47 -15.19 20.68
C PRO A 220 50.38 -15.65 19.53
N ALA A 221 51.14 -14.70 18.98
CA ALA A 221 52.09 -14.94 17.90
C ALA A 221 53.32 -15.71 18.42
N GLU A 222 53.46 -16.97 18.01
CA GLU A 222 54.73 -17.70 18.14
C GLU A 222 55.70 -17.26 17.03
N GLY A 223 56.86 -16.76 17.45
CA GLY A 223 57.97 -16.46 16.57
C GLY A 223 58.66 -17.73 16.08
N GLN A 224 59.14 -17.69 14.84
CA GLN A 224 60.21 -18.57 14.38
C GLN A 224 61.28 -17.80 13.62
N THR A 225 62.49 -18.16 14.01
CA THR A 225 63.84 -17.72 13.71
C THR A 225 64.31 -17.99 12.27
N GLU A 226 65.05 -17.02 11.74
CA GLU A 226 66.38 -17.11 11.08
C GLU A 226 66.68 -18.15 9.99
N THR A 227 67.28 -17.67 8.89
CA THR A 227 68.59 -18.06 8.25
C THR A 227 68.55 -17.69 6.74
N VAL A 228 69.59 -17.31 5.98
CA VAL A 228 71.04 -17.09 6.12
C VAL A 228 71.51 -16.47 4.78
N GLU A 229 72.29 -15.39 4.80
CA GLU A 229 73.59 -15.13 4.13
C GLU A 229 73.95 -13.63 4.19
#